data_AF-A0A4R3TF69-F1
#
_entry.id   AF-A0A4R3TF69-F1
#
_cell.length_a   1.000
_cell.length_b   1.000
_cell.length_c   1.000
_cell.angle_alpha   90.00
_cell.angle_beta   90.00
_cell.angle_gamma   90.00
#
_symmetry.space_group_name_H-M   'P 1'
#
loop_
_entity.id
_entity.type
_entity.pdbx_description
1 polymer ?
#
loop_
_entity_poly.entity_id
_entity_poly.type
_entity_poly.pdbx_seq_one_letter_code
_entity_poly.pdbx_strand_id
1 'polypeptide(L)'
;MDYSTLEMLMPVLVTATALGIGGWIFNNWLRMRHGYPLENSWGKAVYPKDDAEAQARVQLITQENAQLRAEIGSIKDRLASVERIVTDQGYDVARQIESLREARHDARREVTQ
;
A
#
# COMPACT_ATOMS: atom_id res chain seq x y z
N MET A 1 -15.60 -19.45 63.26
CA MET A 1 -16.55 -19.26 62.16
C MET A 1 -17.61 -20.31 62.34
N ASP A 2 -18.77 -19.92 62.83
CA ASP A 2 -19.84 -20.87 63.14
C ASP A 2 -20.46 -21.37 61.83
N TYR A 3 -20.85 -22.65 61.78
CA TYR A 3 -21.45 -23.24 60.57
C TYR A 3 -22.69 -22.48 60.08
N SER A 4 -23.40 -21.81 61.00
CA SER A 4 -24.54 -20.95 60.71
C SER A 4 -24.19 -19.70 59.88
N THR A 5 -23.01 -19.11 60.07
CA THR A 5 -22.59 -17.95 59.27
C THR A 5 -22.16 -18.36 57.86
N LEU A 6 -21.63 -19.58 57.71
CA LEU A 6 -21.33 -20.16 56.40
C LEU A 6 -22.61 -20.41 55.60
N GLU A 7 -23.61 -21.10 56.16
CA GLU A 7 -24.88 -21.38 55.45
C GLU A 7 -25.59 -20.11 54.97
N MET A 8 -25.54 -19.03 55.75
CA MET A 8 -26.15 -17.76 55.36
C MET A 8 -25.41 -17.06 54.20
N LEU A 9 -24.09 -17.26 54.09
CA LEU A 9 -23.24 -16.60 53.08
C LEU A 9 -23.06 -17.42 51.80
N MET A 10 -23.23 -18.75 51.86
CA MET A 10 -23.15 -19.64 50.70
C MET A 10 -24.00 -19.19 49.49
N PRO A 11 -25.32 -18.91 49.63
CA PRO A 11 -26.14 -18.53 48.48
C PRO A 11 -25.70 -17.20 47.86
N VAL A 12 -25.28 -16.24 48.68
CA VAL A 12 -24.78 -14.95 48.21
C VAL A 12 -23.51 -15.13 47.40
N LEU A 13 -22.59 -15.97 47.88
CA LEU A 13 -21.30 -16.23 47.23
C LEU A 13 -21.46 -16.95 45.90
N VAL A 14 -22.36 -17.95 45.83
CA VAL A 14 -22.69 -18.66 44.58
C VAL A 14 -23.30 -17.70 43.56
N THR A 15 -24.26 -16.87 43.98
CA THR A 15 -24.96 -15.95 43.08
C THR A 15 -24.00 -14.88 42.54
N ALA A 16 -23.15 -14.30 43.39
CA ALA A 16 -22.16 -13.31 42.99
C ALA A 16 -21.14 -13.90 41.99
N THR A 17 -20.69 -15.13 42.22
CA THR A 17 -19.73 -15.82 41.33
C THR A 17 -20.37 -16.11 39.97
N ALA A 18 -21.62 -16.59 39.94
CA ALA A 18 -22.35 -16.87 38.71
C ALA A 18 -22.55 -15.60 37.86
N LEU A 19 -22.90 -14.47 38.49
CA LEU A 19 -23.03 -13.18 37.81
C LEU A 19 -21.68 -12.65 37.27
N GLY A 20 -20.59 -12.84 38.02
CA GLY A 20 -19.25 -12.47 37.57
C GLY A 20 -18.82 -13.23 36.31
N ILE A 21 -19.03 -14.55 36.29
CA ILE A 21 -18.72 -15.39 35.12
C ILE A 21 -19.63 -15.03 33.94
N GLY A 22 -20.94 -14.86 34.19
CA GLY A 22 -21.90 -14.45 33.16
C GLY A 22 -21.55 -13.11 32.53
N GLY A 23 -21.17 -12.12 33.35
CA GLY A 23 -20.72 -10.81 32.88
C GLY A 23 -19.44 -10.88 32.03
N TRP A 24 -18.47 -11.71 32.41
CA TRP A 24 -17.23 -11.90 31.64
C TRP A 24 -17.48 -12.57 30.28
N ILE A 25 -18.32 -13.61 30.25
CA ILE A 25 -18.72 -14.28 29.00
C ILE A 25 -19.48 -13.32 28.09
N PHE A 26 -20.43 -12.55 28.65
CA PHE A 26 -21.20 -11.57 27.89
C PHE A 26 -20.30 -10.48 27.31
N ASN A 27 -19.34 -9.97 28.09
CA ASN A 27 -18.37 -8.99 27.62
C ASN A 27 -17.50 -9.53 26.47
N ASN A 28 -17.02 -10.78 26.58
CA ASN A 28 -16.27 -11.43 25.50
C ASN A 28 -17.14 -11.69 24.27
N TRP A 29 -18.40 -12.08 24.45
CA TRP A 29 -19.35 -12.26 23.35
C TRP A 29 -19.61 -10.94 22.61
N LEU A 30 -19.77 -9.84 23.34
CA LEU A 30 -19.96 -8.52 22.75
C LEU A 30 -18.73 -8.09 21.94
N ARG A 31 -17.52 -8.29 22.48
CA ARG A 31 -16.26 -7.99 21.78
C ARG A 31 -16.12 -8.80 20.49
N MET A 32 -16.44 -10.10 20.53
CA MET A 32 -16.42 -10.98 19.35
C MET A 32 -17.42 -10.52 18.28
N ARG A 33 -18.65 -10.15 18.68
CA ARG A 33 -19.69 -9.72 17.74
C ARG A 33 -19.41 -8.36 17.10
N HIS A 34 -18.70 -7.46 17.80
CA HIS A 34 -18.35 -6.13 17.31
C HIS A 34 -16.98 -6.06 16.63
N GLY A 35 -16.30 -7.20 16.45
CA GLY A 35 -15.03 -7.26 15.71
C GLY A 35 -13.84 -6.62 16.42
N TYR A 36 -13.90 -6.45 17.75
CA TYR A 36 -12.72 -6.05 18.51
C TYR A 36 -11.74 -7.21 18.55
N PRO A 37 -10.44 -6.97 18.33
CA PRO A 37 -9.46 -8.05 18.38
C PRO A 37 -9.50 -8.71 19.77
N LEU A 38 -9.56 -10.03 19.76
CA LEU A 38 -9.38 -10.84 20.95
C LEU A 38 -7.92 -10.71 21.34
N GLU A 39 -7.62 -9.90 22.35
CA GLU A 39 -6.26 -9.78 22.85
C GLU A 39 -5.88 -11.08 23.54
N ASN A 40 -4.70 -11.60 23.23
CA ASN A 40 -4.09 -12.60 24.09
C ASN A 40 -3.67 -11.93 25.42
N SER A 41 -3.30 -12.73 26.42
CA SER A 41 -2.90 -12.28 27.77
C SER A 41 -1.69 -11.32 27.82
N TRP A 42 -1.19 -10.84 26.68
CA TRP A 42 -0.07 -9.92 26.52
C TRP A 42 -0.39 -8.74 25.57
N GLY A 43 -1.67 -8.41 25.37
CA GLY A 43 -2.10 -7.18 24.68
C GLY A 43 -1.84 -7.17 23.18
N LYS A 44 -1.58 -8.34 22.56
CA LYS A 44 -1.49 -8.46 21.11
C LYS A 44 -2.83 -8.95 20.57
N ALA A 45 -3.40 -8.17 19.66
CA ALA A 45 -4.56 -8.55 18.88
C ALA A 45 -4.32 -9.91 18.20
N VAL A 46 -5.05 -10.94 18.63
CA VAL A 46 -5.11 -12.22 17.92
C VAL A 46 -6.10 -12.02 16.77
N TYR A 47 -5.57 -11.68 15.60
CA TYR A 47 -6.34 -11.83 14.37
C TYR A 47 -6.49 -13.33 14.12
N PRO A 48 -7.72 -13.86 14.01
CA PRO A 48 -7.91 -15.23 13.56
C PRO A 48 -7.31 -15.35 12.15
N LYS A 49 -6.61 -16.45 11.92
CA LYS A 49 -5.76 -16.71 10.77
C LYS A 49 -6.52 -16.65 9.43
N ASP A 50 -6.44 -15.50 8.75
CA ASP A 50 -6.60 -15.36 7.30
C ASP A 50 -5.25 -15.51 6.58
N ASP A 51 -4.27 -16.21 7.16
CA ASP A 51 -2.89 -16.29 6.64
C ASP A 51 -2.82 -16.81 5.19
N ALA A 52 -3.70 -17.73 4.79
CA ALA A 52 -3.69 -18.28 3.43
C ALA A 52 -4.24 -17.29 2.39
N GLU A 53 -5.37 -16.64 2.68
CA GLU A 53 -5.99 -15.66 1.78
C GLU A 53 -5.18 -14.35 1.75
N ALA A 54 -4.67 -13.91 2.91
CA ALA A 54 -3.77 -12.76 2.99
C ALA A 54 -2.46 -13.02 2.25
N GLN A 55 -1.85 -14.21 2.37
CA GLN A 55 -0.65 -14.55 1.59
C GLN A 55 -0.94 -14.66 0.10
N ALA A 56 -2.07 -15.24 -0.31
CA ALA A 56 -2.47 -15.29 -1.72
C ALA A 56 -2.65 -13.85 -2.28
N ARG A 57 -3.30 -12.97 -1.51
CA ARG A 57 -3.47 -11.57 -1.88
C ARG A 57 -2.15 -10.81 -1.96
N VAL A 58 -1.23 -11.06 -1.01
CA VAL A 58 0.12 -10.47 -1.06
C VAL A 58 0.89 -10.96 -2.29
N GLN A 59 0.78 -12.23 -2.67
CA GLN A 59 1.39 -12.75 -3.89
C GLN A 59 0.80 -12.10 -5.15
N LEU A 60 -0.52 -11.96 -5.24
CA LEU A 60 -1.19 -11.28 -6.36
C LEU A 60 -0.75 -9.82 -6.48
N ILE A 61 -0.77 -9.08 -5.37
CA ILE A 61 -0.31 -7.68 -5.33
C ILE A 61 1.18 -7.56 -5.69
N THR A 62 2.00 -8.53 -5.28
CA THR A 62 3.43 -8.54 -5.62
C THR A 62 3.64 -8.76 -7.13
N GLN A 63 2.83 -9.63 -7.74
CA GLN A 63 2.84 -9.84 -9.20
C GLN A 63 2.38 -8.59 -9.96
N GLU A 64 1.28 -7.96 -9.53
CA GLU A 64 0.80 -6.70 -10.12
C GLU A 64 1.86 -5.60 -10.02
N ASN A 65 2.52 -5.46 -8.87
CA ASN A 65 3.60 -4.50 -8.69
C ASN A 65 4.81 -4.80 -9.60
N ALA A 66 5.15 -6.08 -9.82
CA ALA A 66 6.22 -6.45 -10.74
C ALA A 66 5.86 -6.10 -12.19
N GLN A 67 4.62 -6.34 -12.61
CA GLN A 67 4.12 -5.98 -13.93
C GLN A 67 4.12 -4.46 -14.13
N LEU A 68 3.60 -3.69 -13.17
CA LEU A 68 3.59 -2.22 -13.24
C LEU A 68 5.02 -1.66 -13.35
N ARG A 69 5.98 -2.23 -12.63
CA ARG A 69 7.39 -1.82 -12.73
C ARG A 69 7.97 -2.09 -14.10
N ALA A 70 7.64 -3.23 -14.71
CA ALA A 70 8.06 -3.55 -16.08
C ALA A 70 7.43 -2.59 -17.10
N GLU A 71 6.14 -2.29 -16.97
CA GLU A 71 5.44 -1.35 -17.84
C GLU A 71 6.02 0.07 -17.72
N ILE A 72 6.25 0.54 -16.50
CA ILE A 72 6.93 1.83 -16.24
C ILE A 72 8.34 1.84 -16.84
N GLY A 73 9.08 0.73 -16.75
CA GLY A 73 10.39 0.57 -17.40
C GLY A 73 10.30 0.80 -18.91
N SER A 74 9.36 0.11 -19.58
CA SER A 74 9.16 0.24 -21.02
C SER A 74 8.77 1.67 -21.44
N ILE A 75 7.97 2.36 -20.62
CA ILE A 75 7.58 3.75 -20.86
C ILE A 75 8.79 4.67 -20.72
N LYS A 76 9.65 4.45 -19.71
CA LYS A 76 10.89 5.21 -19.53
C LYS A 76 11.84 5.03 -20.70
N ASP A 77 12.03 3.81 -21.19
CA ASP A 77 12.91 3.54 -22.34
C ASP A 77 12.42 4.26 -23.60
N ARG A 78 11.11 4.28 -23.82
CA ARG A 78 10.50 5.04 -24.93
C ARG A 78 10.66 6.54 -24.74
N LEU A 79 10.49 7.05 -23.52
CA LEU A 79 10.69 8.46 -23.20
C LEU A 79 12.14 8.88 -23.45
N ALA A 80 13.12 8.07 -23.04
CA ALA A 80 14.53 8.32 -23.33
C ALA A 80 14.81 8.32 -24.85
N SER A 81 14.19 7.43 -25.61
CA SER A 81 14.29 7.45 -27.07
C SER A 81 13.69 8.72 -27.67
N VAL A 82 12.56 9.20 -27.15
CA VAL A 82 11.93 10.45 -27.61
C VAL A 82 12.78 11.65 -27.24
N GLU A 83 13.30 11.71 -26.01
CA GLU A 83 14.21 12.75 -25.54
C GLU A 83 15.44 12.84 -26.45
N ARG A 84 16.04 11.71 -26.82
CA ARG A 84 17.15 11.66 -27.75
C ARG A 84 16.78 12.19 -29.14
N ILE A 85 15.64 11.79 -29.70
CA ILE A 85 15.19 12.26 -31.02
C ILE A 85 14.99 13.77 -31.01
N VAL A 86 14.27 14.30 -30.02
CA VAL A 86 13.95 15.73 -29.93
C VAL A 86 15.22 16.55 -29.71
N THR A 87 16.15 16.05 -28.89
CA THR A 87 17.39 16.75 -28.58
C THR A 87 18.36 16.70 -29.77
N ASP A 88 18.69 15.50 -30.27
CA ASP A 88 19.67 15.33 -31.36
C ASP A 88 19.20 15.98 -32.66
N GLN A 89 17.93 15.77 -33.08
CA GLN A 89 17.42 16.36 -34.31
C GLN A 89 17.24 17.89 -34.22
N GLY A 90 16.94 18.42 -33.03
CA GLY A 90 16.81 19.86 -32.84
C GLY A 90 18.11 20.61 -33.15
N TYR A 91 19.25 20.07 -32.70
CA TYR A 91 20.56 20.66 -32.99
C TYR A 91 20.97 20.48 -34.47
N ASP A 92 20.65 19.34 -35.08
CA ASP A 92 21.00 19.09 -36.49
C ASP A 92 20.23 19.98 -37.47
N VAL A 93 18.92 20.17 -37.26
CA VAL A 93 18.10 21.04 -38.11
C VAL A 93 18.53 22.50 -37.97
N ALA A 94 18.79 22.97 -36.75
CA ALA A 94 19.27 24.34 -36.54
C ALA A 94 20.60 24.62 -37.25
N ARG A 95 21.55 23.67 -37.20
CA ARG A 95 22.82 23.76 -37.93
C ARG A 95 22.62 23.77 -39.45
N GLN A 96 21.74 22.90 -39.95
CA GLN A 96 21.41 22.86 -41.38
C GLN A 96 20.79 24.17 -41.87
N ILE A 97 19.88 24.77 -41.09
CA ILE A 97 19.28 26.06 -41.42
C ILE A 97 20.34 27.16 -41.51
N GLU A 98 21.28 27.23 -40.57
CA GLU A 98 22.33 28.26 -40.60
C GLU A 98 23.25 28.07 -41.82
N SER A 99 23.65 26.83 -42.12
CA SER A 99 24.46 26.55 -43.32
C SER A 99 23.77 26.95 -44.63
N LEU A 100 22.46 26.71 -44.75
CA LEU A 100 21.68 27.13 -45.92
C LEU A 100 21.54 28.65 -45.99
N ARG A 101 21.44 29.31 -44.83
CA ARG A 101 21.33 30.77 -44.72
C ARG A 101 22.64 31.46 -45.11
N GLU A 102 23.79 30.94 -44.68
CA GLU A 102 25.12 31.38 -45.11
C GLU A 102 25.31 31.20 -46.62
N ALA A 103 25.06 29.99 -47.13
CA ALA A 103 25.18 29.71 -48.57
C ALA A 103 24.30 30.63 -49.43
N ARG A 104 23.07 30.92 -48.99
CA ARG A 104 22.17 31.86 -49.67
C ARG A 104 22.70 33.30 -49.64
N HIS A 105 23.31 33.70 -48.53
CA HIS A 105 23.86 35.04 -48.37
C HIS A 105 25.09 35.25 -49.27
N ASP A 106 25.96 34.25 -49.38
CA ASP A 106 27.13 34.27 -50.26
C ASP A 106 26.71 34.31 -51.73
N ALA A 107 25.76 33.45 -52.14
CA ALA A 107 25.19 33.49 -53.48
C ALA A 107 24.55 34.85 -53.82
N ARG A 108 23.96 35.55 -52.83
CA ARG A 108 23.42 36.89 -53.05
C ARG A 108 24.49 37.96 -53.19
N ARG A 109 25.63 37.82 -52.50
CA ARG A 109 26.76 38.75 -52.62
C ARG A 109 27.40 38.67 -54.00
N GLU A 110 27.55 37.47 -54.56
CA GLU A 110 28.07 37.28 -55.93
C GLU A 110 27.22 37.96 -57.00
N VAL A 111 25.89 37.98 -56.84
CA VAL A 111 24.97 38.62 -57.80
C VAL A 111 25.01 40.16 -57.74
N THR A 112 25.53 40.73 -56.65
CA THR A 112 25.55 42.18 -56.44
C THR A 112 26.91 42.82 -56.78
N GLN A 113 27.93 42.01 -57.11
CA GLN A 113 29.21 42.43 -57.69
C GLN A 113 29.17 42.32 -59.22
#